data_AF-A0A348WGL0-F1
#
_entry.id   AF-A0A348WGL0-F1
#
_cell.length_a   1.000
_cell.length_b   1.000
_cell.length_c   1.000
_cell.angle_alpha   90.00
_cell.angle_beta   90.00
_cell.angle_gamma   90.00
#
_symmetry.space_group_name_H-M   'P 1'
#
loop_
_entity.id
_entity.type
_entity.pdbx_description
1 polymer ?
#
loop_
_entity_poly.entity_id
_entity_poly.type
_entity_poly.pdbx_seq_one_letter_code
_entity_poly.pdbx_strand_id
1 'polypeptide(L)' 'MIRLHHVPLGRSFRVMWLLEELGQDYEVAYYS' A
#
# COMPACT_ATOMS: atom_id res chain seq x y z
N MET A 1 -11.44 -5.29 3.56
CA MET A 1 -10.41 -4.55 4.33
C MET A 1 -9.06 -4.92 3.76
N ILE A 2 -8.46 -4.08 2.92
CA ILE A 2 -7.14 -4.36 2.33
C ILE A 2 -6.08 -3.85 3.30
N ARG A 3 -5.01 -4.63 3.52
CA ARG A 3 -3.83 -4.20 4.28
C ARG A 3 -2.61 -4.22 3.38
N LEU A 4 -2.01 -3.06 3.15
CA LEU A 4 -0.82 -2.89 2.33
C LEU A 4 0.44 -2.92 3.19
N HIS A 5 1.29 -3.91 2.95
CA HIS A 5 2.57 -4.06 3.65
C HIS A 5 3.66 -3.26 2.94
N HIS A 6 4.25 -2.31 3.65
CA HIS A 6 5.26 -1.40 3.11
C HIS A 6 6.59 -1.50 3.88
N VAL A 7 7.68 -1.58 3.11
CA VAL A 7 9.06 -1.55 3.60
C VAL A 7 9.85 -0.55 2.75
N PRO A 8 10.80 0.22 3.33
CA PRO A 8 11.65 1.13 2.58
C PRO A 8 12.36 0.44 1.41
N LEU A 9 12.49 1.14 0.28
CA LEU A 9 13.06 0.61 -0.97
C LEU A 9 12.29 -0.58 -1.57
N GLY A 10 11.13 -0.93 -1.01
CA GLY A 10 10.22 -1.93 -1.55
C GLY A 10 9.41 -1.41 -2.75
N ARG A 11 8.76 -2.33 -3.45
CA ARG A 11 7.93 -2.01 -4.64
C ARG A 11 6.44 -1.78 -4.31
N SER A 12 6.06 -1.80 -3.04
CA SER A 12 4.66 -1.67 -2.61
C SER A 12 4.05 -0.30 -2.85
N PHE A 13 4.87 0.72 -3.13
CA PHE A 13 4.39 2.06 -3.50
C PHE A 13 3.52 2.05 -4.76
N ARG A 14 3.79 1.15 -5.72
CA ARG A 14 2.98 1.02 -6.95
C ARG A 14 1.58 0.47 -6.65
N VAL A 15 1.48 -0.39 -5.65
CA VAL A 15 0.20 -0.95 -5.20
C VAL A 15 -0.59 0.12 -4.44
N MET A 16 0.08 0.95 -3.63
CA MET A 16 -0.54 2.11 -2.98
C MET A 16 -1.22 3.03 -3.99
N TRP A 17 -0.51 3.42 -5.06
CA TRP A 17 -1.09 4.23 -6.13
C TRP A 17 -2.26 3.56 -6.83
N LEU A 18 -2.18 2.27 -7.12
CA LEU A 18 -3.30 1.56 -7.73
C LEU A 18 -4.55 1.58 -6.84
N LEU A 19 -4.39 1.43 -5.52
CA LEU A 19 -5.52 1.45 -4.58
C LEU A 19 -6.18 2.83 -4.50
N GLU A 20 -5.38 3.90 -4.55
CA GLU A 20 -5.88 5.28 -4.66
C GLU A 20 -6.69 5.50 -5.95
N GLU A 21 -6.15 5.11 -7.12
CA GLU A 21 -6.82 5.27 -8.41
C GLU A 21 -8.15 4.49 -8.49
N LEU A 22 -8.23 3.35 -7.80
CA LEU A 22 -9.44 2.53 -7.71
C LEU A 22 -10.41 2.97 -6.61
N GLY A 23 -10.09 4.02 -5.85
CA GLY A 23 -10.90 4.52 -4.73
C GLY A 23 -11.17 3.46 -3.66
N GLN A 24 -10.21 2.57 -3.41
CA GLN A 24 -10.36 1.49 -2.44
C GLN A 24 -9.95 1.91 -1.04
N ASP A 25 -10.66 1.40 -0.04
CA ASP A 25 -10.26 1.55 1.36
C ASP A 25 -9.15 0.54 1.72
N TYR A 26 -8.05 1.04 2.27
CA TYR A 26 -6.93 0.22 2.74
C TYR A 26 -6.19 0.82 3.94
N GLU A 27 -5.52 -0.05 4.68
CA GLU A 27 -4.60 0.32 5.77
C GLU A 27 -3.16 0.03 5.35
N VAL A 28 -2.20 0.84 5.83
CA VAL A 28 -0.76 0.61 5.58
C VAL A 28 -0.09 0.06 6.84
N ALA A 29 0.64 -1.04 6.68
CA ALA A 29 1.51 -1.61 7.70
C ALA A 29 2.97 -1.36 7.35
N TYR A 30 3.69 -0.64 8.21
CA TYR A 30 5.09 -0.28 8.00
C TYR A 30 6.03 -1.31 8.65
N TYR A 31 7.09 -1.67 7.93
CA TYR A 31 8.16 -2.59 8.36
C TYR A 31 9.53 -1.91 8.25
N SER A 32 10.47 -2.33 9.09
CA SER A 32 11.89 -1.91 9.07
C SER A 32 12.75 -2.94 8.35
#